data_AF-A0A822BJC7-F1
#
_entry.id   AF-A0A822BJC7-F1
#
_cell.length_a   1.000
_cell.length_b   1.000
_cell.length_c   1.000
_cell.angle_alpha   90.00
_cell.angle_beta   90.00
_cell.angle_gamma   90.00
#
_symmetry.space_group_name_H-M   'P 1'
#
loop_
_entity.id
_entity.type
_entity.pdbx_description
1 polymer ?
#
loop_
_entity_poly.entity_id
_entity_poly.type
_entity_poly.pdbx_seq_one_letter_code
_entity_poly.pdbx_strand_id
1 'polypeptide(L)'
;MEHLYKNGSVNIHLQRLIRKQSYYEIGYSIDRIQVGMKKPTDDENNFEDNDGMKAKKIKFLLSMSDIDDHKRQLTFCYADVQQNLISKKTLINGQLKLLEILDNIYHMLNKLELDGHPDYQLRDEHYKIDLQEVQAAFMSTDSQDHQTAQLENGIRIRIQSLELINSTLKTAYDIWIQNLKKYRQLCSLLKLFSNREIMILIILLRTANEPKSTRNQFFKNLFELEDLNNQNENEQKLTIHFLAHYIRSLRISEVNLTNDHLLQLYQKYRIEAKSNTDLCLKKLAGFLQSLLENKRELFQPGQEQHENQQFLVNINRPPPSINQKSFAHDFDLDTCCVLLNIFQNQLPASYQILWCSNTTEQDIHLFFSRIRTFTSLTFAILDIDKMHHRLREILLIEQDLLTREQGVHGLVFYFSCELTTARKGLREFHIPAKYKDTNQSYQHLMNLFNQQHISPPNIQSIYGKAGIGKTHRINKEYKTGDTSCFSINDKLNLSLLISSFLSFNSNVSNHSPSIFFNISVHAPFELLNRTLFSLFICGSLIDPSSGLIFSLPYTEAWKFIIEVPYSDLSQVSVLENFNQILPILSIISPLT
;
A
#
# COMPACT_ATOMS: atom_id res chain seq x y z
N MET A 1 37.18 -15.87 -12.78
CA MET A 1 36.56 -14.62 -13.25
C MET A 1 36.24 -14.63 -14.75
N GLU A 2 37.15 -15.08 -15.63
CA GLU A 2 36.92 -15.09 -17.10
C GLU A 2 35.70 -15.89 -17.60
N HIS A 3 35.17 -16.82 -16.80
CA HIS A 3 34.03 -17.66 -17.18
C HIS A 3 32.66 -17.12 -16.74
N LEU A 4 32.62 -16.07 -15.90
CA LEU A 4 31.37 -15.57 -15.29
C LEU A 4 30.48 -14.77 -16.26
N TYR A 5 31.03 -14.27 -17.37
CA TYR A 5 30.40 -13.23 -18.17
C TYR A 5 29.74 -13.74 -19.46
N LYS A 6 29.49 -15.04 -19.55
CA LYS A 6 29.07 -15.70 -20.79
C LYS A 6 27.56 -15.66 -20.96
N ASN A 7 26.81 -16.23 -20.03
CA ASN A 7 25.35 -16.37 -20.16
C ASN A 7 24.66 -15.75 -18.95
N GLY A 8 24.15 -14.52 -19.09
CA GLY A 8 23.42 -13.83 -18.03
C GLY A 8 21.94 -13.63 -18.37
N SER A 9 21.10 -13.61 -17.36
CA SER A 9 19.70 -13.21 -17.44
C SER A 9 19.32 -12.38 -16.22
N VAL A 10 18.44 -11.41 -16.40
CA VAL A 10 17.85 -10.63 -15.31
C VAL A 10 16.38 -11.01 -15.17
N ASN A 11 16.01 -11.44 -13.97
CA ASN A 11 14.61 -11.68 -13.60
C ASN A 11 14.14 -10.51 -12.74
N ILE A 12 13.08 -9.83 -13.15
CA ILE A 12 12.43 -8.79 -12.36
C ILE A 12 11.11 -9.36 -11.84
N HIS A 13 10.90 -9.27 -10.54
CA HIS A 13 9.71 -9.78 -9.85
C HIS A 13 8.94 -8.61 -9.23
N LEU A 14 7.76 -8.31 -9.76
CA LEU A 14 6.82 -7.32 -9.21
C LEU A 14 5.84 -8.03 -8.27
N GLN A 15 5.84 -7.69 -6.99
CA GLN A 15 5.10 -8.44 -5.97
C GLN A 15 4.36 -7.58 -4.93
N ARG A 16 4.32 -6.25 -5.10
CA ARG A 16 3.78 -5.33 -4.06
C ARG A 16 2.28 -5.44 -3.85
N LEU A 17 1.52 -6.01 -4.79
CA LEU A 17 0.07 -6.17 -4.65
C LEU A 17 -0.30 -7.02 -3.41
N ILE A 18 0.56 -7.93 -2.96
CA ILE A 18 0.42 -8.63 -1.68
C ILE A 18 1.78 -8.70 -0.95
N ARG A 19 2.03 -7.72 -0.07
CA ARG A 19 3.05 -7.67 1.01
C ARG A 19 4.53 -7.86 0.66
N LYS A 20 4.86 -8.26 -0.56
CA LYS A 20 6.23 -8.58 -0.95
C LYS A 20 6.86 -7.38 -1.63
N GLN A 21 8.11 -7.09 -1.28
CA GLN A 21 8.87 -6.09 -1.99
C GLN A 21 9.24 -6.63 -3.37
N SER A 22 9.04 -5.82 -4.40
CA SER A 22 9.50 -6.13 -5.74
C SER A 22 11.02 -6.09 -5.77
N TYR A 23 11.64 -7.07 -6.39
CA TYR A 23 13.10 -7.21 -6.47
C TYR A 23 13.49 -7.66 -7.87
N TYR A 24 14.77 -7.58 -8.17
CA TYR A 24 15.33 -8.25 -9.33
C TYR A 24 16.60 -8.99 -8.95
N GLU A 25 16.87 -10.05 -9.70
CA GLU A 25 18.04 -10.91 -9.54
C GLU A 25 18.73 -11.09 -10.88
N ILE A 26 20.05 -11.25 -10.84
CA ILE A 26 20.86 -11.52 -12.03
C ILE A 26 21.37 -12.95 -11.95
N GLY A 27 20.87 -13.79 -12.85
CA GLY A 27 21.33 -15.16 -13.04
C GLY A 27 22.47 -15.23 -14.05
N TYR A 28 23.63 -15.74 -13.65
CA TYR A 28 24.71 -16.14 -14.57
C TYR A 28 24.78 -17.66 -14.67
N SER A 29 25.18 -18.18 -15.83
CA SER A 29 25.47 -19.60 -15.99
C SER A 29 26.84 -19.83 -16.60
N ILE A 30 27.56 -20.79 -16.03
CA ILE A 30 28.89 -21.20 -16.45
C ILE A 30 28.89 -22.70 -16.74
N ASP A 31 29.47 -23.11 -17.85
CA ASP A 31 29.68 -24.54 -18.12
C ASP A 31 30.67 -25.10 -17.09
N ARG A 32 30.29 -26.16 -16.37
CA ARG A 32 31.19 -26.83 -15.44
C ARG A 32 32.36 -27.39 -16.24
N ILE A 33 33.55 -26.84 -16.00
CA ILE A 33 34.79 -27.38 -16.54
C ILE A 33 34.91 -28.80 -15.99
N GLN A 34 34.75 -29.82 -16.84
CA GLN A 34 35.14 -31.17 -16.50
C GLN A 34 36.66 -31.17 -16.40
N VAL A 35 37.19 -30.97 -15.19
CA VAL A 35 38.59 -31.25 -14.93
C VAL A 35 38.74 -32.76 -15.07
N GLY A 36 39.20 -33.19 -16.23
CA GLY A 36 39.57 -34.57 -16.47
C GLY A 36 40.75 -34.94 -15.59
N MET A 37 40.49 -35.30 -14.34
CA MET A 37 41.34 -36.27 -13.66
C MET A 37 41.07 -37.60 -14.35
N LYS A 38 41.86 -37.90 -15.39
CA LYS A 38 42.09 -39.29 -15.78
C LYS A 38 42.65 -39.98 -14.54
N LYS A 39 41.82 -40.71 -13.82
CA LYS A 39 42.31 -41.84 -13.04
C LYS A 39 42.84 -42.85 -14.05
N PRO A 40 44.09 -43.31 -13.93
CA PRO A 40 44.52 -44.49 -14.67
C PRO A 40 43.84 -45.67 -13.97
N THR A 41 42.81 -46.21 -14.58
CA THR A 41 42.37 -47.57 -14.30
C THR A 41 42.17 -48.23 -15.64
N ASP A 42 43.13 -49.10 -15.94
CA ASP A 42 42.97 -50.20 -16.87
C ASP A 42 41.66 -50.91 -16.54
N ASP A 43 40.75 -50.94 -17.51
CA ASP A 43 39.86 -52.07 -17.78
C ASP A 43 38.98 -51.69 -18.98
N GLU A 44 39.29 -52.29 -20.11
CA GLU A 44 38.39 -52.42 -21.25
C GLU A 44 37.18 -53.25 -20.81
N ASN A 45 35.96 -52.70 -20.93
CA ASN A 45 34.85 -53.31 -21.67
C ASN A 45 33.50 -52.60 -21.41
N ASN A 46 32.90 -52.15 -22.52
CA ASN A 46 31.47 -52.07 -22.84
C ASN A 46 30.49 -51.45 -21.82
N PHE A 47 29.91 -50.30 -22.17
CA PHE A 47 28.48 -50.21 -22.53
C PHE A 47 28.20 -48.86 -23.21
N GLU A 48 27.55 -48.94 -24.36
CA GLU A 48 27.01 -47.83 -25.13
C GLU A 48 25.93 -47.09 -24.31
N ASP A 49 26.12 -45.80 -24.06
CA ASP A 49 25.03 -44.85 -23.83
C ASP A 49 25.38 -43.55 -24.54
N ASN A 50 24.86 -43.44 -25.76
CA ASN A 50 24.90 -42.25 -26.61
C ASN A 50 23.84 -41.24 -26.12
N ASP A 51 24.05 -40.68 -24.92
CA ASP A 51 23.35 -39.46 -24.50
C ASP A 51 24.38 -38.35 -24.36
N GLY A 52 24.40 -37.47 -25.36
CA GLY A 52 25.41 -36.43 -25.54
C GLY A 52 25.64 -35.66 -24.23
N MET A 53 26.90 -35.62 -23.78
CA MET A 53 27.37 -34.84 -22.64
C MET A 53 26.92 -33.37 -22.75
N LYS A 54 25.71 -33.04 -22.29
CA LYS A 54 25.33 -31.67 -21.99
C LYS A 54 26.17 -31.24 -20.80
N ALA A 55 27.13 -30.34 -21.03
CA ALA A 55 27.92 -29.74 -19.97
C ALA A 55 26.99 -29.28 -18.84
N LYS A 56 27.18 -29.81 -17.62
CA LYS A 56 26.38 -29.40 -16.45
C LYS A 56 26.64 -27.91 -16.23
N LYS A 57 25.65 -27.05 -16.44
CA LYS A 57 25.76 -25.60 -16.19
C LYS A 57 25.63 -25.31 -14.69
N ILE A 58 26.58 -24.59 -14.12
CA ILE A 58 26.49 -24.02 -12.78
C ILE A 58 25.76 -22.67 -12.91
N LYS A 59 24.66 -22.48 -12.20
CA LYS A 59 23.92 -21.21 -12.14
C LYS A 59 24.32 -20.45 -10.87
N PHE A 60 24.58 -19.16 -11.02
CA PHE A 60 24.81 -18.21 -9.93
C PHE A 60 23.71 -17.16 -9.97
N LEU A 61 23.16 -16.79 -8.82
CA LEU A 61 22.15 -15.73 -8.70
C LEU A 61 22.75 -14.63 -7.83
N LEU A 62 22.77 -13.40 -8.36
CA LEU A 62 23.11 -12.20 -7.60
C LEU A 62 21.82 -11.53 -7.16
N SER A 63 21.72 -11.28 -5.86
CA SER A 63 20.60 -10.53 -5.29
C SER A 63 20.80 -9.03 -5.51
N MET A 64 19.73 -8.25 -5.40
CA MET A 64 19.77 -6.79 -5.60
C MET A 64 20.83 -6.07 -4.74
N SER A 65 21.11 -6.55 -3.52
CA SER A 65 22.16 -5.98 -2.66
C SER A 65 23.57 -6.19 -3.19
N ASP A 66 23.79 -7.22 -4.01
CA ASP A 66 25.11 -7.61 -4.52
C ASP A 66 25.41 -6.98 -5.88
N ILE A 67 24.41 -6.35 -6.52
CA ILE A 67 24.51 -5.84 -7.90
C ILE A 67 25.44 -4.62 -7.98
N ASP A 68 25.41 -3.73 -6.99
CA ASP A 68 26.31 -2.57 -7.00
C ASP A 68 27.77 -2.99 -6.80
N ASP A 69 28.01 -3.96 -5.94
CA ASP A 69 29.34 -4.55 -5.79
C ASP A 69 29.76 -5.32 -7.05
N HIS A 70 28.82 -5.96 -7.74
CA HIS A 70 29.08 -6.58 -9.04
C HIS A 70 29.45 -5.54 -10.11
N LYS A 71 28.74 -4.40 -10.20
CA LYS A 71 29.10 -3.29 -11.10
C LYS A 71 30.48 -2.72 -10.78
N ARG A 72 30.82 -2.59 -9.50
CA ARG A 72 32.17 -2.17 -9.08
C ARG A 72 33.23 -3.17 -9.53
N GLN A 73 32.99 -4.47 -9.34
CA GLN A 73 33.90 -5.53 -9.81
C GLN A 73 34.09 -5.48 -11.33
N LEU A 74 33.01 -5.31 -12.10
CA LEU A 74 33.08 -5.13 -13.56
C LEU A 74 33.89 -3.88 -13.95
N THR A 75 33.71 -2.78 -13.21
CA THR A 75 34.45 -1.53 -13.43
C THR A 75 35.95 -1.70 -13.14
N PHE A 76 36.31 -2.41 -12.06
CA PHE A 76 37.70 -2.76 -11.78
C PHE A 76 38.30 -3.66 -12.87
N CYS A 77 37.57 -4.70 -13.29
CA CYS A 77 38.00 -5.54 -14.41
C CYS A 77 38.19 -4.73 -15.71
N TYR A 78 37.34 -3.74 -15.98
CA TYR A 78 37.49 -2.87 -17.14
C TYR A 78 38.79 -2.05 -17.09
N ALA A 79 39.20 -1.58 -15.91
CA ALA A 79 40.44 -0.84 -15.72
C ALA A 79 41.70 -1.72 -15.87
N ASP A 80 41.61 -3.00 -15.45
CA ASP A 80 42.72 -3.95 -15.48
C ASP A 80 42.95 -4.62 -16.85
N VAL A 81 41.98 -4.53 -17.77
CA VAL A 81 42.11 -5.11 -19.12
C VAL A 81 43.08 -4.28 -19.96
N GLN A 82 44.26 -4.87 -20.26
CA GLN A 82 45.32 -4.26 -21.08
C GLN A 82 44.83 -3.88 -22.49
N GLN A 83 45.50 -2.89 -23.12
CA GLN A 83 45.17 -2.35 -24.45
C GLN A 83 45.01 -3.42 -25.56
N ASN A 84 45.61 -4.60 -25.40
CA ASN A 84 45.58 -5.69 -26.38
C ASN A 84 44.34 -6.59 -26.32
N LEU A 85 43.39 -6.36 -25.41
CA LEU A 85 42.17 -7.16 -25.21
C LEU A 85 40.89 -6.37 -25.53
N ILE A 86 40.88 -5.72 -26.69
CA ILE A 86 39.82 -4.81 -27.16
C ILE A 86 38.43 -5.47 -27.09
N SER A 87 38.29 -6.71 -27.56
CA SER A 87 37.01 -7.44 -27.53
C SER A 87 36.46 -7.68 -26.12
N LYS A 88 37.33 -7.95 -25.13
CA LYS A 88 36.94 -8.09 -23.72
C LYS A 88 36.51 -6.76 -23.12
N LYS A 89 37.22 -5.68 -23.45
CA LYS A 89 36.88 -4.31 -23.03
C LYS A 89 35.52 -3.89 -23.58
N THR A 90 35.25 -4.16 -24.85
CA THR A 90 33.96 -3.93 -25.50
C THR A 90 32.83 -4.73 -24.84
N LEU A 91 33.08 -5.99 -24.50
CA LEU A 91 32.08 -6.85 -23.83
C LEU A 91 31.74 -6.35 -22.42
N ILE A 92 32.74 -5.98 -21.61
CA ILE A 92 32.52 -5.44 -20.26
C ILE A 92 31.75 -4.11 -20.33
N ASN A 93 32.12 -3.21 -21.25
CA ASN A 93 31.41 -1.95 -21.45
C ASN A 93 29.96 -2.17 -21.90
N GLY A 94 29.74 -3.12 -22.81
CA GLY A 94 28.40 -3.54 -23.23
C GLY A 94 27.56 -4.05 -22.06
N GLN A 95 28.13 -4.89 -21.20
CA GLN A 95 27.46 -5.40 -20.00
C GLN A 95 27.10 -4.28 -19.00
N LEU A 96 28.03 -3.36 -18.72
CA LEU A 96 27.76 -2.21 -17.85
C LEU A 96 26.59 -1.37 -18.37
N LYS A 97 26.55 -1.08 -19.67
CA LYS A 97 25.44 -0.35 -20.30
C LYS A 97 24.11 -1.12 -20.24
N LEU A 98 24.13 -2.43 -20.49
CA LEU A 98 22.93 -3.26 -20.39
C LEU A 98 22.38 -3.27 -18.96
N LEU A 99 23.25 -3.35 -17.95
CA LEU A 99 22.85 -3.28 -16.54
C LEU A 99 22.24 -1.93 -16.19
N GLU A 100 22.83 -0.82 -16.65
CA GLU A 100 22.27 0.52 -16.46
C GLU A 100 20.86 0.67 -17.08
N ILE A 101 20.66 0.15 -18.29
CA ILE A 101 19.33 0.19 -18.94
C ILE A 101 18.33 -0.70 -18.17
N LEU A 102 18.77 -1.83 -17.65
CA LEU A 102 17.93 -2.73 -16.85
C LEU A 102 17.54 -2.12 -15.51
N ASP A 103 18.44 -1.37 -14.85
CA ASP A 103 18.09 -0.61 -13.66
C ASP A 103 17.01 0.43 -13.99
N ASN A 104 17.14 1.12 -15.13
CA ASN A 104 16.12 2.05 -15.59
C ASN A 104 14.77 1.36 -15.86
N ILE A 105 14.78 0.17 -16.47
CA ILE A 105 13.58 -0.65 -16.68
C ILE A 105 12.97 -1.05 -15.33
N TYR A 106 13.77 -1.54 -14.38
CA TYR A 106 13.32 -1.91 -13.03
C TYR A 106 12.70 -0.72 -12.31
N HIS A 107 13.35 0.44 -12.34
CA HIS A 107 12.82 1.66 -11.74
C HIS A 107 11.50 2.10 -12.38
N MET A 108 11.36 2.00 -13.70
CA MET A 108 10.12 2.32 -14.39
C MET A 108 9.00 1.32 -14.08
N LEU A 109 9.30 0.02 -14.02
CA LEU A 109 8.33 -1.00 -13.61
C LEU A 109 7.88 -0.80 -12.17
N ASN A 110 8.81 -0.55 -11.25
CA ASN A 110 8.49 -0.24 -9.86
C ASN A 110 7.66 1.06 -9.73
N LYS A 111 7.93 2.06 -10.58
CA LYS A 111 7.13 3.29 -10.64
C LYS A 111 5.70 3.03 -11.14
N LEU A 112 5.54 2.26 -12.21
CA LEU A 112 4.24 1.81 -12.72
C LEU A 112 3.47 1.00 -11.67
N GLU A 113 4.15 0.12 -10.95
CA GLU A 113 3.57 -0.66 -9.87
C GLU A 113 3.10 0.25 -8.72
N LEU A 114 3.99 1.14 -8.24
CA LEU A 114 3.75 2.11 -7.16
C LEU A 114 2.59 3.05 -7.43
N ASP A 115 2.51 3.58 -8.64
CA ASP A 115 1.44 4.49 -9.06
C ASP A 115 0.17 3.74 -9.52
N GLY A 116 0.07 2.44 -9.24
CA GLY A 116 -1.15 1.66 -9.39
C GLY A 116 -1.55 1.36 -10.83
N HIS A 117 -0.61 1.13 -11.74
CA HIS A 117 -0.99 0.67 -13.08
C HIS A 117 -1.53 -0.77 -13.01
N PRO A 118 -2.78 -1.07 -13.44
CA PRO A 118 -3.42 -2.38 -13.21
C PRO A 118 -2.73 -3.52 -13.96
N ASP A 119 -2.13 -3.25 -15.11
CA ASP A 119 -1.42 -4.27 -15.89
C ASP A 119 -0.06 -4.65 -15.30
N TYR A 120 0.64 -3.78 -14.59
CA TYR A 120 2.00 -4.02 -14.09
C TYR A 120 2.01 -4.44 -12.62
N GLN A 121 1.09 -5.33 -12.23
CA GLN A 121 0.98 -5.90 -10.89
C GLN A 121 1.20 -7.41 -10.94
N LEU A 122 1.93 -7.96 -9.97
CA LEU A 122 2.20 -9.41 -9.85
C LEU A 122 2.82 -10.02 -11.12
N ARG A 123 3.79 -9.32 -11.73
CA ARG A 123 4.47 -9.76 -12.97
C ARG A 123 5.88 -10.21 -12.72
N ASP A 124 6.28 -11.24 -13.47
CA ASP A 124 7.67 -11.64 -13.61
C ASP A 124 8.13 -11.30 -15.04
N GLU A 125 9.18 -10.48 -15.16
CA GLU A 125 9.79 -10.10 -16.44
C GLU A 125 11.17 -10.74 -16.55
N HIS A 126 11.49 -11.30 -17.72
CA HIS A 126 12.74 -12.00 -17.96
C HIS A 126 13.51 -11.37 -19.13
N TYR A 127 14.69 -10.82 -18.83
CA TYR A 127 15.55 -10.20 -19.82
C TYR A 127 16.86 -10.95 -19.96
N LYS A 128 17.15 -11.48 -21.15
CA LYS A 128 18.47 -12.02 -21.45
C LYS A 128 19.51 -10.89 -21.54
N ILE A 129 20.65 -11.04 -20.87
CA ILE A 129 21.85 -10.20 -21.03
C ILE A 129 23.01 -11.00 -21.65
N ASP A 130 22.68 -12.15 -22.23
CA ASP A 130 23.60 -13.04 -22.92
C ASP A 130 24.20 -12.35 -24.16
N LEU A 131 25.53 -12.33 -24.21
CA LEU A 131 26.31 -11.82 -25.34
C LEU A 131 27.01 -12.96 -26.11
N GLN A 132 26.84 -14.23 -25.70
CA GLN A 132 27.38 -15.40 -26.41
C GLN A 132 26.63 -15.73 -27.69
N GLU A 133 25.31 -15.53 -27.81
CA GLU A 133 24.62 -15.68 -29.11
C GLU A 133 25.25 -14.74 -30.16
N VAL A 134 25.72 -13.56 -29.73
CA VAL A 134 26.46 -12.57 -30.52
C VAL A 134 27.94 -12.94 -30.73
N GLN A 135 28.50 -13.88 -29.97
CA GLN A 135 29.89 -14.34 -30.12
C GLN A 135 29.97 -15.64 -30.94
N ALA A 136 29.08 -16.60 -30.67
CA ALA A 136 29.01 -17.92 -31.30
C ALA A 136 28.53 -17.87 -32.75
N ALA A 137 27.64 -16.93 -33.10
CA ALA A 137 27.20 -16.74 -34.48
C ALA A 137 28.29 -16.17 -35.42
N PHE A 138 29.44 -15.75 -34.88
CA PHE A 138 30.41 -14.93 -35.61
C PHE A 138 31.88 -15.41 -35.50
N MET A 139 32.15 -16.52 -34.82
CA MET A 139 33.49 -17.16 -34.74
C MET A 139 33.93 -17.89 -36.03
N SER A 140 33.29 -17.62 -37.18
CA SER A 140 33.57 -18.28 -38.47
C SER A 140 34.38 -17.43 -39.46
N THR A 141 34.94 -16.28 -39.05
CA THR A 141 35.65 -15.36 -39.96
C THR A 141 37.03 -14.94 -39.45
N ASP A 142 38.02 -14.85 -40.36
CA ASP A 142 39.47 -14.84 -40.08
C ASP A 142 40.08 -13.48 -39.65
N SER A 143 39.33 -12.39 -39.46
CA SER A 143 39.91 -11.09 -39.04
C SER A 143 39.37 -10.54 -37.70
N GLN A 144 40.29 -10.21 -36.78
CA GLN A 144 40.00 -9.68 -35.44
C GLN A 144 39.21 -8.36 -35.45
N ASP A 145 39.49 -7.48 -36.41
CA ASP A 145 38.78 -6.21 -36.55
C ASP A 145 37.31 -6.42 -36.96
N HIS A 146 37.06 -7.40 -37.83
CA HIS A 146 35.70 -7.69 -38.28
C HIS A 146 34.86 -8.34 -37.18
N GLN A 147 35.47 -9.22 -36.37
CA GLN A 147 34.84 -9.83 -35.19
C GLN A 147 34.50 -8.78 -34.12
N THR A 148 35.37 -7.78 -33.90
CA THR A 148 35.12 -6.71 -32.92
C THR A 148 33.97 -5.81 -33.37
N ALA A 149 33.93 -5.41 -34.64
CA ALA A 149 32.82 -4.62 -35.19
C ALA A 149 31.47 -5.36 -35.15
N GLN A 150 31.47 -6.67 -35.36
CA GLN A 150 30.26 -7.50 -35.28
C GLN A 150 29.76 -7.65 -33.83
N LEU A 151 30.67 -7.84 -32.86
CA LEU A 151 30.35 -7.85 -31.44
C LEU A 151 29.74 -6.51 -30.99
N GLU A 152 30.33 -5.39 -31.41
CA GLU A 152 29.80 -4.04 -31.16
C GLU A 152 28.39 -3.88 -31.73
N ASN A 153 28.15 -4.37 -32.95
CA ASN A 153 26.84 -4.29 -33.57
C ASN A 153 25.78 -5.12 -32.82
N GLY A 154 26.10 -6.35 -32.38
CA GLY A 154 25.16 -7.17 -31.61
C GLY A 154 24.86 -6.58 -30.22
N ILE A 155 25.87 -6.05 -29.53
CA ILE A 155 25.67 -5.28 -28.28
C ILE A 155 24.76 -4.09 -28.55
N ARG A 156 24.99 -3.33 -29.63
CA ARG A 156 24.17 -2.17 -30.01
C ARG A 156 22.72 -2.56 -30.26
N ILE A 157 22.44 -3.63 -31.00
CA ILE A 157 21.07 -4.11 -31.26
C ILE A 157 20.38 -4.47 -29.93
N ARG A 158 21.09 -5.14 -29.01
CA ARG A 158 20.52 -5.50 -27.71
C ARG A 158 20.22 -4.28 -26.85
N ILE A 159 21.14 -3.32 -26.81
CA ILE A 159 20.94 -2.02 -26.15
C ILE A 159 19.69 -1.34 -26.71
N GLN A 160 19.59 -1.20 -28.03
CA GLN A 160 18.43 -0.57 -28.69
C GLN A 160 17.12 -1.29 -28.37
N SER A 161 17.12 -2.62 -28.29
CA SER A 161 15.95 -3.40 -27.91
C SER A 161 15.49 -3.12 -26.47
N LEU A 162 16.43 -3.04 -25.50
CA LEU A 162 16.09 -2.71 -24.11
C LEU A 162 15.70 -1.24 -23.95
N GLU A 163 16.35 -0.32 -24.67
CA GLU A 163 15.96 1.09 -24.71
C GLU A 163 14.54 1.28 -25.25
N LEU A 164 14.17 0.51 -26.29
CA LEU A 164 12.80 0.50 -26.81
C LEU A 164 11.81 0.04 -25.75
N ILE A 165 12.12 -1.02 -24.98
CA ILE A 165 11.28 -1.49 -23.87
C ILE A 165 11.14 -0.39 -22.82
N ASN A 166 12.24 0.23 -22.39
CA ASN A 166 12.22 1.33 -21.43
C ASN A 166 11.37 2.52 -21.92
N SER A 167 11.50 2.89 -23.20
CA SER A 167 10.70 3.97 -23.81
C SER A 167 9.20 3.63 -23.85
N THR A 168 8.87 2.36 -24.09
CA THR A 168 7.50 1.86 -24.08
C THR A 168 6.91 1.93 -22.67
N LEU A 169 7.68 1.55 -21.65
CA LEU A 169 7.27 1.66 -20.24
C LEU A 169 7.05 3.11 -19.81
N LYS A 170 7.93 4.03 -20.22
CA LYS A 170 7.73 5.48 -20.00
C LYS A 170 6.45 5.99 -20.65
N THR A 171 6.21 5.61 -21.90
CA THR A 171 4.98 5.97 -22.63
C THR A 171 3.74 5.42 -21.93
N ALA A 172 3.77 4.15 -21.49
CA ALA A 172 2.67 3.54 -20.75
C ALA A 172 2.40 4.27 -19.42
N TYR A 173 3.46 4.66 -18.71
CA TYR A 173 3.37 5.45 -17.49
C TYR A 173 2.71 6.82 -17.74
N ASP A 174 3.19 7.56 -18.74
CA ASP A 174 2.66 8.89 -19.06
C ASP A 174 1.19 8.82 -19.45
N ILE A 175 0.80 7.84 -20.28
CA ILE A 175 -0.60 7.59 -20.65
C ILE A 175 -1.44 7.28 -19.41
N TRP A 176 -0.94 6.43 -18.51
CA TRP A 176 -1.66 6.09 -17.27
C TRP A 176 -1.94 7.30 -16.40
N ILE A 177 -0.91 8.11 -16.14
CA ILE A 177 -1.05 9.32 -15.31
C ILE A 177 -1.96 10.36 -15.98
N GLN A 178 -1.85 10.55 -17.29
CA GLN A 178 -2.72 11.45 -18.04
C GLN A 178 -4.19 10.99 -17.99
N ASN A 179 -4.43 9.69 -18.19
CA ASN A 179 -5.77 9.13 -18.10
C ASN A 179 -6.34 9.25 -16.68
N LEU A 180 -5.56 8.96 -15.63
CA LEU A 180 -5.98 9.17 -14.24
C LEU A 180 -6.38 10.62 -13.98
N LYS A 181 -5.57 11.59 -14.42
CA LYS A 181 -5.86 13.03 -14.28
C LYS A 181 -7.16 13.40 -15.02
N LYS A 182 -7.30 12.98 -16.28
CA LYS A 182 -8.50 13.18 -17.10
C LYS A 182 -9.75 12.64 -16.41
N TYR A 183 -9.74 11.38 -15.97
CA TYR A 183 -10.93 10.75 -15.39
C TYR A 183 -11.25 11.25 -13.97
N ARG A 184 -10.26 11.69 -13.18
CA ARG A 184 -10.54 12.39 -11.91
C ARG A 184 -11.20 13.76 -12.11
N GLN A 185 -10.98 14.40 -13.25
CA GLN A 185 -11.70 15.63 -13.62
C GLN A 185 -13.11 15.33 -14.11
N LEU A 186 -13.27 14.30 -14.96
CA LEU A 186 -14.58 13.90 -15.52
C LEU A 186 -15.50 13.26 -14.46
N CYS A 187 -14.93 12.55 -13.49
CA CYS A 187 -15.66 11.88 -12.42
C CYS A 187 -15.00 12.20 -11.08
N SER A 188 -15.59 13.16 -10.36
CA SER A 188 -15.15 13.60 -9.03
C SER A 188 -15.06 12.45 -8.01
N LEU A 189 -15.90 11.41 -8.14
CA LEU A 189 -15.90 10.25 -7.24
C LEU A 189 -14.57 9.49 -7.25
N LEU A 190 -13.82 9.51 -8.36
CA LEU A 190 -12.49 8.91 -8.43
C LEU A 190 -11.45 9.63 -7.57
N LYS A 191 -11.74 10.85 -7.09
CA LYS A 191 -10.87 11.56 -6.14
C LYS A 191 -10.98 10.99 -4.74
N LEU A 192 -12.05 10.26 -4.40
CA LEU A 192 -12.19 9.59 -3.10
C LEU A 192 -11.15 8.47 -2.93
N PHE A 193 -10.67 7.91 -4.04
CA PHE A 193 -9.77 6.77 -4.06
C PHE A 193 -8.32 7.15 -4.42
N SER A 194 -7.35 6.54 -3.74
CA SER A 194 -5.93 6.56 -4.10
C SER A 194 -5.69 5.84 -5.43
N ASN A 195 -4.51 6.02 -6.02
CA ASN A 195 -4.17 5.32 -7.27
C ASN A 195 -4.18 3.79 -7.08
N ARG A 196 -3.75 3.32 -5.91
CA ARG A 196 -3.74 1.89 -5.55
C ARG A 196 -5.14 1.33 -5.35
N GLU A 197 -6.04 2.10 -4.75
CA GLU A 197 -7.45 1.70 -4.60
C GLU A 197 -8.16 1.66 -5.95
N ILE A 198 -7.95 2.66 -6.83
CA ILE A 198 -8.45 2.66 -8.21
C ILE A 198 -7.97 1.42 -8.96
N MET A 199 -6.70 1.08 -8.80
CA MET A 199 -6.09 -0.09 -9.41
C MET A 199 -6.77 -1.39 -8.96
N ILE A 200 -7.00 -1.57 -7.65
CA ILE A 200 -7.69 -2.76 -7.15
C ILE A 200 -9.14 -2.78 -7.63
N LEU A 201 -9.86 -1.66 -7.63
CA LEU A 201 -11.21 -1.59 -8.19
C LEU A 201 -11.25 -2.00 -9.67
N ILE A 202 -10.25 -1.59 -10.47
CA ILE A 202 -10.11 -2.06 -11.86
C ILE A 202 -9.84 -3.56 -11.92
N ILE A 203 -8.96 -4.09 -11.07
CA ILE A 203 -8.68 -5.55 -11.00
C ILE A 203 -9.95 -6.33 -10.66
N LEU A 204 -10.75 -5.85 -9.70
CA LEU A 204 -12.02 -6.47 -9.31
C LEU A 204 -13.05 -6.44 -10.45
N LEU A 205 -13.12 -5.36 -11.23
CA LEU A 205 -14.04 -5.25 -12.37
C LEU A 205 -13.56 -6.03 -13.62
N ARG A 206 -12.30 -6.46 -13.67
CA ARG A 206 -11.73 -7.19 -14.82
C ARG A 206 -12.18 -8.64 -14.86
N THR A 207 -12.49 -9.17 -16.04
CA THR A 207 -12.80 -10.59 -16.21
C THR A 207 -11.54 -11.45 -16.07
N ALA A 208 -11.63 -12.55 -15.33
CA ALA A 208 -10.60 -13.57 -15.31
C ALA A 208 -10.65 -14.38 -16.62
N ASN A 209 -9.69 -14.14 -17.52
CA ASN A 209 -9.62 -14.88 -18.79
C ASN A 209 -8.67 -16.09 -18.69
N GLU A 210 -7.75 -16.11 -17.72
CA GLU A 210 -6.76 -17.16 -17.53
C GLU A 210 -6.50 -17.43 -16.04
N PRO A 211 -6.12 -18.66 -15.65
CA PRO A 211 -5.77 -19.01 -14.27
C PRO A 211 -4.66 -18.13 -13.67
N LYS A 212 -3.74 -17.65 -14.51
CA LYS A 212 -2.63 -16.77 -14.13
C LYS A 212 -2.96 -15.27 -14.22
N SER A 213 -4.23 -14.90 -14.41
CA SER A 213 -4.61 -13.49 -14.44
C SER A 213 -4.28 -12.80 -13.11
N THR A 214 -3.93 -11.51 -13.16
CA THR A 214 -3.62 -10.69 -11.97
C THR A 214 -4.74 -10.76 -10.93
N ARG A 215 -6.01 -10.84 -11.36
CA ARG A 215 -7.17 -10.98 -10.47
C ARG A 215 -7.18 -12.31 -9.72
N ASN A 216 -6.92 -13.42 -10.39
CA ASN A 216 -6.86 -14.73 -9.74
C ASN A 216 -5.67 -14.82 -8.77
N GLN A 217 -4.51 -14.30 -9.17
CA GLN A 217 -3.36 -14.22 -8.29
C GLN A 217 -3.62 -13.30 -7.10
N PHE A 218 -4.36 -12.21 -7.29
CA PHE A 218 -4.78 -11.32 -6.21
C PHE A 218 -5.62 -12.06 -5.17
N PHE A 219 -6.67 -12.77 -5.59
CA PHE A 219 -7.51 -13.55 -4.68
C PHE A 219 -6.74 -14.71 -4.03
N LYS A 220 -5.92 -15.43 -4.80
CA LYS A 220 -5.08 -16.52 -4.29
C LYS A 220 -4.17 -16.05 -3.16
N ASN A 221 -3.47 -14.94 -3.38
CA ASN A 221 -2.53 -14.40 -2.40
C ASN A 221 -3.23 -13.79 -1.18
N LEU A 222 -4.47 -13.33 -1.32
CA LEU A 222 -5.22 -12.69 -0.24
C LEU A 222 -5.90 -13.71 0.69
N PHE A 223 -6.40 -14.80 0.13
CA PHE A 223 -7.16 -15.84 0.86
C PHE A 223 -6.41 -17.15 1.05
N GLU A 224 -5.18 -17.26 0.56
CA GLU A 224 -4.38 -18.50 0.57
C GLU A 224 -5.13 -19.70 -0.07
N LEU A 225 -6.02 -19.42 -1.03
CA LEU A 225 -6.82 -20.44 -1.70
C LEU A 225 -5.93 -21.25 -2.66
N GLU A 226 -5.68 -22.51 -2.35
CA GLU A 226 -4.85 -23.38 -3.17
C GLU A 226 -5.52 -23.75 -4.51
N ASP A 227 -6.86 -23.84 -4.56
CA ASP A 227 -7.64 -24.26 -5.74
C ASP A 227 -8.80 -23.30 -6.10
N LEU A 228 -8.50 -22.20 -6.78
CA LEU A 228 -9.51 -21.33 -7.41
C LEU A 228 -9.98 -21.84 -8.79
N ASN A 229 -9.41 -22.95 -9.29
CA ASN A 229 -9.59 -23.39 -10.68
C ASN A 229 -11.01 -23.85 -11.05
N ASN A 230 -11.95 -24.00 -10.10
CA ASN A 230 -13.23 -24.66 -10.38
C ASN A 230 -14.53 -23.92 -9.97
N GLN A 231 -14.54 -22.66 -9.51
CA GLN A 231 -15.81 -22.00 -9.15
C GLN A 231 -15.86 -20.50 -9.50
N ASN A 232 -16.19 -20.18 -10.77
CA ASN A 232 -16.51 -18.81 -11.22
C ASN A 232 -17.55 -18.11 -10.31
N GLU A 233 -18.49 -18.86 -9.73
CA GLU A 233 -19.49 -18.32 -8.80
C GLU A 233 -18.89 -17.83 -7.48
N ASN A 234 -17.89 -18.53 -6.93
CA ASN A 234 -17.20 -18.07 -5.71
C ASN A 234 -16.37 -16.82 -5.99
N GLU A 235 -15.73 -16.74 -7.16
CA GLU A 235 -14.95 -15.57 -7.53
C GLU A 235 -15.82 -14.32 -7.69
N GLN A 236 -17.01 -14.46 -8.28
CA GLN A 236 -17.99 -13.37 -8.36
C GLN A 236 -18.47 -12.96 -6.96
N LYS A 237 -18.85 -13.90 -6.10
CA LYS A 237 -19.25 -13.61 -4.72
C LYS A 237 -18.17 -12.86 -3.95
N LEU A 238 -16.91 -13.32 -4.04
CA LEU A 238 -15.77 -12.63 -3.47
C LEU A 238 -15.64 -11.23 -4.06
N THR A 239 -15.69 -11.07 -5.38
CA THR A 239 -15.60 -9.76 -6.02
C THR A 239 -16.63 -8.77 -5.50
N ILE A 240 -17.90 -9.19 -5.41
CA ILE A 240 -18.97 -8.36 -4.87
C ILE A 240 -18.72 -8.02 -3.40
N HIS A 241 -18.29 -8.99 -2.60
CA HIS A 241 -17.91 -8.77 -1.21
C HIS A 241 -16.79 -7.74 -1.06
N PHE A 242 -15.75 -7.78 -1.91
CA PHE A 242 -14.68 -6.78 -1.91
C PHE A 242 -15.14 -5.41 -2.33
N LEU A 243 -15.89 -5.32 -3.44
CA LEU A 243 -16.44 -4.04 -3.90
C LEU A 243 -17.25 -3.37 -2.78
N ALA A 244 -18.05 -4.15 -2.03
CA ALA A 244 -18.79 -3.63 -0.89
C ALA A 244 -17.87 -3.01 0.19
N HIS A 245 -16.71 -3.59 0.49
CA HIS A 245 -15.76 -3.01 1.45
C HIS A 245 -15.22 -1.65 0.98
N TYR A 246 -14.85 -1.51 -0.29
CA TYR A 246 -14.36 -0.23 -0.83
C TYR A 246 -15.44 0.85 -0.76
N ILE A 247 -16.67 0.53 -1.15
CA ILE A 247 -17.73 1.52 -1.16
C ILE A 247 -18.19 1.88 0.26
N ARG A 248 -18.26 0.90 1.16
CA ARG A 248 -18.57 1.13 2.57
C ARG A 248 -17.51 1.99 3.28
N SER A 249 -16.25 1.94 2.84
CA SER A 249 -15.20 2.80 3.41
C SER A 249 -15.46 4.30 3.19
N LEU A 250 -16.33 4.64 2.24
CA LEU A 250 -16.69 6.02 1.94
C LEU A 250 -17.66 6.64 2.96
N ARG A 251 -18.24 5.83 3.86
CA ARG A 251 -19.23 6.26 4.87
C ARG A 251 -20.47 6.96 4.29
N ILE A 252 -20.88 6.56 3.08
CA ILE A 252 -22.11 7.06 2.46
C ILE A 252 -23.26 6.15 2.87
N SER A 253 -24.33 6.71 3.45
CA SER A 253 -25.43 5.95 4.05
C SER A 253 -26.52 5.54 3.04
N GLU A 254 -26.79 6.39 2.04
CA GLU A 254 -27.83 6.18 1.02
C GLU A 254 -27.46 5.18 -0.10
N VAL A 255 -26.36 4.43 0.03
CA VAL A 255 -25.88 3.52 -1.04
C VAL A 255 -26.49 2.14 -0.92
N ASN A 256 -27.15 1.67 -1.99
CA ASN A 256 -27.62 0.29 -2.06
C ASN A 256 -26.43 -0.67 -2.26
N LEU A 257 -25.99 -1.32 -1.19
CA LEU A 257 -24.92 -2.33 -1.21
C LEU A 257 -25.44 -3.77 -1.17
N THR A 258 -26.69 -4.01 -1.57
CA THR A 258 -27.20 -5.38 -1.71
C THR A 258 -26.41 -6.16 -2.75
N ASN A 259 -26.20 -7.46 -2.51
CA ASN A 259 -25.44 -8.32 -3.41
C ASN A 259 -26.01 -8.31 -4.83
N ASP A 260 -27.34 -8.34 -4.97
CA ASP A 260 -28.02 -8.33 -6.27
C ASP A 260 -27.75 -7.05 -7.06
N HIS A 261 -27.83 -5.88 -6.41
CA HIS A 261 -27.57 -4.60 -7.05
C HIS A 261 -26.10 -4.48 -7.48
N LEU A 262 -25.17 -4.83 -6.58
CA LEU A 262 -23.74 -4.81 -6.90
C LEU A 262 -23.40 -5.80 -8.03
N LEU A 263 -24.04 -6.98 -8.06
CA LEU A 263 -23.86 -7.97 -9.12
C LEU A 263 -24.35 -7.45 -10.47
N GLN A 264 -25.53 -6.80 -10.52
CA GLN A 264 -26.05 -6.18 -11.74
C GLN A 264 -25.11 -5.09 -12.27
N LEU A 265 -24.62 -4.21 -11.39
CA LEU A 265 -23.67 -3.16 -11.77
C LEU A 265 -22.33 -3.74 -12.22
N TYR A 266 -21.81 -4.74 -11.51
CA TYR A 266 -20.60 -5.45 -11.91
C TYR A 266 -20.73 -6.05 -13.32
N GLN A 267 -21.85 -6.72 -13.62
CA GLN A 267 -22.10 -7.29 -14.94
C GLN A 267 -22.17 -6.22 -16.04
N LYS A 268 -22.82 -5.07 -15.77
CA LYS A 268 -22.93 -3.94 -16.72
C LYS A 268 -21.58 -3.26 -17.00
N TYR A 269 -20.73 -3.12 -15.99
CA TYR A 269 -19.48 -2.36 -16.05
C TYR A 269 -18.22 -3.20 -16.04
N ARG A 270 -18.33 -4.52 -16.25
CA ARG A 270 -17.18 -5.43 -16.38
C ARG A 270 -16.17 -4.92 -17.42
N ILE A 271 -14.90 -5.15 -17.11
CA ILE A 271 -13.74 -4.76 -17.93
C ILE A 271 -13.14 -6.02 -18.56
N GLU A 272 -12.92 -6.02 -19.86
CA GLU A 272 -12.26 -7.14 -20.53
C GLU A 272 -10.76 -7.14 -20.22
N ALA A 273 -10.14 -8.32 -20.08
CA ALA A 273 -8.76 -8.45 -19.60
C ALA A 273 -7.70 -7.65 -20.38
N LYS A 274 -7.90 -7.42 -21.69
CA LYS A 274 -6.97 -6.67 -22.56
C LYS A 274 -7.39 -5.22 -22.82
N SER A 275 -8.30 -4.68 -22.00
CA SER A 275 -8.76 -3.30 -22.13
C SER A 275 -7.64 -2.31 -21.84
N ASN A 276 -7.51 -1.28 -22.67
CA ASN A 276 -6.59 -0.18 -22.41
C ASN A 276 -7.00 0.63 -21.17
N THR A 277 -6.09 1.48 -20.67
CA THR A 277 -6.30 2.22 -19.42
C THR A 277 -7.44 3.24 -19.50
N ASP A 278 -7.68 3.87 -20.66
CA ASP A 278 -8.80 4.80 -20.86
C ASP A 278 -10.15 4.09 -20.69
N LEU A 279 -10.35 2.93 -21.32
CA LEU A 279 -11.56 2.14 -21.21
C LEU A 279 -11.76 1.60 -19.78
N CYS A 280 -10.68 1.16 -19.12
CA CYS A 280 -10.75 0.69 -17.73
C CYS A 280 -11.29 1.79 -16.80
N LEU A 281 -10.73 3.00 -16.89
CA LEU A 281 -11.15 4.14 -16.07
C LEU A 281 -12.56 4.62 -16.43
N LYS A 282 -12.94 4.59 -17.72
CA LYS A 282 -14.30 4.91 -18.17
C LYS A 282 -15.33 3.96 -17.55
N LYS A 283 -15.05 2.66 -17.56
CA LYS A 283 -15.94 1.63 -16.97
C LYS A 283 -16.04 1.78 -15.46
N LEU A 284 -14.92 2.00 -14.77
CA LEU A 284 -14.93 2.27 -13.32
C LEU A 284 -15.70 3.55 -12.99
N ALA A 285 -15.48 4.63 -13.73
CA ALA A 285 -16.22 5.88 -13.53
C ALA A 285 -17.73 5.68 -13.71
N GLY A 286 -18.15 4.94 -14.74
CA GLY A 286 -19.55 4.59 -14.96
C GLY A 286 -20.13 3.72 -13.83
N PHE A 287 -19.36 2.74 -13.34
CA PHE A 287 -19.73 1.93 -12.18
C PHE A 287 -19.99 2.79 -10.95
N LEU A 288 -19.05 3.67 -10.58
CA LEU A 288 -19.18 4.55 -9.42
C LEU A 288 -20.33 5.56 -9.58
N GLN A 289 -20.51 6.12 -10.78
CA GLN A 289 -21.61 7.04 -11.06
C GLN A 289 -22.97 6.37 -10.94
N SER A 290 -23.11 5.13 -11.43
CA SER A 290 -24.35 4.35 -11.29
C SER A 290 -24.61 3.87 -9.87
N LEU A 291 -23.56 3.61 -9.09
CA LEU A 291 -23.73 3.18 -7.70
C LEU A 291 -24.09 4.35 -6.79
N LEU A 292 -23.56 5.54 -7.08
CA LEU A 292 -23.72 6.75 -6.27
C LEU A 292 -24.62 7.77 -6.97
N GLU A 293 -25.63 7.36 -7.73
CA GLU A 293 -26.44 8.23 -8.60
C GLU A 293 -27.05 9.44 -7.88
N ASN A 294 -27.42 9.29 -6.61
CA ASN A 294 -28.05 10.35 -5.83
C ASN A 294 -27.06 11.39 -5.31
N LYS A 295 -25.77 11.08 -5.11
CA LYS A 295 -24.66 11.97 -4.72
C LYS A 295 -24.95 12.97 -3.57
N ARG A 296 -26.08 12.87 -2.86
CA ARG A 296 -26.60 13.97 -2.04
C ARG A 296 -25.69 14.23 -0.86
N GLU A 297 -25.29 13.20 -0.15
CA GLU A 297 -24.42 13.32 1.02
C GLU A 297 -23.04 13.97 0.71
N LEU A 298 -22.49 13.72 -0.47
CA LEU A 298 -21.16 14.23 -0.85
C LEU A 298 -21.16 15.66 -1.40
N PHE A 299 -22.31 16.18 -1.83
CA PHE A 299 -22.40 17.46 -2.55
C PHE A 299 -23.52 18.39 -2.08
N GLN A 300 -24.48 17.91 -1.28
CA GLN A 300 -25.51 18.77 -0.71
C GLN A 300 -25.00 19.44 0.56
N PRO A 301 -25.21 20.76 0.69
CA PRO A 301 -24.89 21.46 1.92
C PRO A 301 -25.89 21.03 3.01
N GLY A 302 -25.41 20.22 3.96
CA GLY A 302 -26.00 20.23 5.30
C GLY A 302 -25.92 21.67 5.84
N GLN A 303 -26.94 22.09 6.58
CA GLN A 303 -27.19 23.48 6.98
C GLN A 303 -25.95 24.29 7.42
N GLU A 304 -25.97 25.57 7.04
CA GLU A 304 -24.95 26.63 7.23
C GLU A 304 -23.64 26.47 6.44
N GLN A 305 -23.60 27.15 5.30
CA GLN A 305 -22.41 27.42 4.48
C GLN A 305 -21.32 28.15 5.31
N HIS A 306 -20.44 27.41 5.97
CA HIS A 306 -19.14 27.94 6.41
C HIS A 306 -18.16 27.92 5.22
N GLU A 307 -18.39 28.77 4.22
CA GLU A 307 -17.55 28.78 3.03
C GLU A 307 -16.11 29.25 3.36
N ASN A 308 -15.14 28.48 2.87
CA ASN A 308 -13.72 28.84 2.79
C ASN A 308 -13.01 29.10 4.12
N GLN A 309 -13.25 28.23 5.11
CA GLN A 309 -12.61 28.33 6.41
C GLN A 309 -11.48 27.32 6.55
N GLN A 310 -10.33 27.82 7.02
CA GLN A 310 -9.16 27.04 7.38
C GLN A 310 -8.79 27.40 8.81
N PHE A 311 -8.70 26.38 9.66
CA PHE A 311 -8.51 26.54 11.09
C PHE A 311 -7.23 25.87 11.57
N LEU A 312 -6.48 26.55 12.43
CA LEU A 312 -5.38 26.00 13.19
C LEU A 312 -5.90 25.54 14.55
N VAL A 313 -5.79 24.24 14.81
CA VAL A 313 -5.98 23.65 16.14
C VAL A 313 -4.60 23.56 16.79
N ASN A 314 -4.36 24.47 17.74
CA ASN A 314 -3.10 24.49 18.47
C ASN A 314 -3.06 23.32 19.46
N ILE A 315 -2.16 22.38 19.24
CA ILE A 315 -1.95 21.25 20.16
C ILE A 315 -0.96 21.68 21.23
N ASN A 316 -1.44 21.78 22.48
CA ASN A 316 -0.57 22.07 23.61
C ASN A 316 0.29 20.85 23.93
N ARG A 317 1.57 20.84 23.55
CA ARG A 317 2.52 19.89 24.10
C ARG A 317 2.84 20.31 25.54
N PRO A 318 2.53 19.50 26.58
CA PRO A 318 3.10 19.77 27.89
C PRO A 318 4.64 19.77 27.74
N PRO A 319 5.36 20.75 28.31
CA PRO A 319 6.81 20.76 28.23
C PRO A 319 7.33 19.42 28.79
N PRO A 320 8.36 18.81 28.17
CA PRO A 320 8.93 17.57 28.67
C PRO A 320 9.39 17.81 30.10
N SER A 321 8.61 17.35 31.07
CA SER A 321 9.00 17.47 32.48
C SER A 321 10.21 16.55 32.68
N ILE A 322 11.23 17.07 33.34
CA ILE A 322 12.58 16.47 33.45
C ILE A 322 12.57 15.05 34.07
N ASN A 323 11.44 14.62 34.65
CA ASN A 323 11.29 13.33 35.32
C ASN A 323 10.22 12.38 34.73
N GLN A 324 9.52 12.73 33.63
CA GLN A 324 8.55 11.82 33.02
C GLN A 324 9.15 11.13 31.79
N LYS A 325 9.57 9.87 31.96
CA LYS A 325 9.64 8.90 30.86
C LYS A 325 8.21 8.47 30.47
N SER A 326 7.31 9.42 30.23
CA SER A 326 5.94 9.13 29.82
C SER A 326 5.90 8.78 28.34
N PHE A 327 4.88 8.01 27.95
CA PHE A 327 4.53 7.77 26.55
C PHE A 327 3.96 9.08 25.96
N ALA A 328 4.81 10.09 25.79
CA ALA A 328 4.41 11.35 25.17
C ALA A 328 4.19 11.11 23.67
N HIS A 329 2.93 11.05 23.26
CA HIS A 329 2.52 10.97 21.86
C HIS A 329 1.73 12.23 21.51
N ASP A 330 1.93 12.78 20.31
CA ASP A 330 1.21 13.98 19.83
C ASP A 330 -0.29 13.74 19.60
N PHE A 331 -0.72 12.48 19.53
CA PHE A 331 -2.13 12.11 19.42
C PHE A 331 -2.67 11.71 20.80
N ASP A 332 -2.86 12.72 21.64
CA ASP A 332 -3.32 12.56 23.02
C ASP A 332 -4.85 12.58 23.14
N LEU A 333 -5.33 12.50 24.39
CA LEU A 333 -6.76 12.45 24.71
C LEU A 333 -7.52 13.70 24.24
N ASP A 334 -6.95 14.88 24.47
CA ASP A 334 -7.54 16.16 24.05
C ASP A 334 -7.63 16.24 22.53
N THR A 335 -6.55 15.89 21.82
CA THR A 335 -6.51 15.85 20.36
C THR A 335 -7.55 14.88 19.80
N CYS A 336 -7.70 13.70 20.41
CA CYS A 336 -8.74 12.73 20.04
C CYS A 336 -10.15 13.30 20.22
N CYS A 337 -10.44 13.91 21.37
CA CYS A 337 -11.76 14.50 21.64
C CYS A 337 -12.07 15.63 20.65
N VAL A 338 -11.13 16.52 20.40
CA VAL A 338 -11.31 17.60 19.41
C VAL A 338 -11.54 17.00 18.02
N LEU A 339 -10.74 16.04 17.59
CA LEU A 339 -10.88 15.39 16.28
C LEU A 339 -12.24 14.71 16.12
N LEU A 340 -12.77 14.04 17.15
CA LEU A 340 -14.11 13.44 17.11
C LEU A 340 -15.21 14.49 16.92
N ASN A 341 -15.07 15.64 17.57
CA ASN A 341 -16.13 16.65 17.61
C ASN A 341 -16.14 17.63 16.42
N ILE A 342 -15.05 17.76 15.65
CA ILE A 342 -15.05 18.62 14.46
C ILE A 342 -15.91 18.07 13.32
N PHE A 343 -16.21 16.77 13.31
CA PHE A 343 -17.08 16.12 12.32
C PHE A 343 -18.57 16.13 12.73
N GLN A 344 -19.05 17.30 13.14
CA GLN A 344 -20.31 17.53 13.88
C GLN A 344 -21.56 16.80 13.39
N ASN A 345 -21.69 16.52 12.09
CA ASN A 345 -22.92 15.98 11.49
C ASN A 345 -22.76 14.61 10.84
N GLN A 346 -21.53 14.05 10.81
CA GLN A 346 -21.29 12.77 10.16
C GLN A 346 -20.07 12.06 10.73
N LEU A 347 -20.08 10.73 10.77
CA LEU A 347 -18.85 9.98 11.00
C LEU A 347 -17.86 10.25 9.86
N PRO A 348 -16.58 10.56 10.16
CA PRO A 348 -15.60 10.80 9.12
C PRO A 348 -15.28 9.53 8.34
N ALA A 349 -14.98 9.66 7.06
CA ALA A 349 -14.30 8.65 6.28
C ALA A 349 -12.78 8.87 6.28
N SER A 350 -12.01 7.80 6.04
CA SER A 350 -10.54 7.86 6.05
C SER A 350 -9.97 8.86 5.04
N TYR A 351 -10.64 9.11 3.90
CA TYR A 351 -10.18 10.07 2.90
C TYR A 351 -10.29 11.54 3.34
N GLN A 352 -11.03 11.83 4.42
CA GLN A 352 -11.18 13.17 5.01
C GLN A 352 -10.05 13.53 5.98
N ILE A 353 -9.18 12.57 6.31
CA ILE A 353 -8.09 12.76 7.27
C ILE A 353 -6.74 12.50 6.59
N LEU A 354 -5.83 13.48 6.67
CA LEU A 354 -4.45 13.35 6.20
C LEU A 354 -3.51 13.15 7.39
N TRP A 355 -2.91 11.96 7.48
CA TRP A 355 -1.90 11.61 8.49
C TRP A 355 -0.48 11.90 7.95
N CYS A 356 0.08 13.08 8.23
CA CYS A 356 1.27 13.59 7.55
C CYS A 356 2.55 12.77 7.76
N SER A 357 2.67 11.94 8.81
CA SER A 357 3.93 11.23 9.13
C SER A 357 4.42 10.30 8.01
N ASN A 358 3.51 9.70 7.24
CA ASN A 358 3.81 8.70 6.20
C ASN A 358 3.27 9.11 4.81
N THR A 359 2.94 10.40 4.66
CA THR A 359 2.27 10.93 3.46
C THR A 359 3.27 11.18 2.33
N THR A 360 2.87 10.94 1.07
CA THR A 360 3.66 11.31 -0.13
C THR A 360 3.18 12.63 -0.75
N GLU A 361 3.96 13.22 -1.66
CA GLU A 361 3.54 14.39 -2.42
C GLU A 361 2.20 14.16 -3.15
N GLN A 362 2.00 12.98 -3.73
CA GLN A 362 0.76 12.65 -4.44
C GLN A 362 -0.45 12.62 -3.51
N ASP A 363 -0.27 12.14 -2.27
CA ASP A 363 -1.34 12.07 -1.27
C ASP A 363 -1.79 13.47 -0.85
N ILE A 364 -0.85 14.41 -0.68
CA ILE A 364 -1.16 15.82 -0.39
C ILE A 364 -2.00 16.42 -1.51
N HIS A 365 -1.53 16.30 -2.76
CA HIS A 365 -2.25 16.84 -3.93
C HIS A 365 -3.64 16.22 -4.09
N LEU A 366 -3.76 14.90 -3.86
CA LEU A 366 -5.06 14.22 -3.91
C LEU A 366 -5.98 14.71 -2.78
N PHE A 367 -5.46 14.87 -1.56
CA PHE A 367 -6.21 15.35 -0.41
C PHE A 367 -6.76 16.77 -0.65
N PHE A 368 -5.93 17.71 -1.10
CA PHE A 368 -6.39 19.06 -1.42
C PHE A 368 -7.31 19.08 -2.65
N SER A 369 -7.17 18.15 -3.60
CA SER A 369 -8.15 17.98 -4.68
C SER A 369 -9.52 17.53 -4.15
N ARG A 370 -9.57 16.72 -3.08
CA ARG A 370 -10.82 16.35 -2.39
C ARG A 370 -11.45 17.56 -1.69
N ILE A 371 -10.65 18.33 -0.95
CA ILE A 371 -11.11 19.57 -0.28
C ILE A 371 -11.79 20.51 -1.27
N ARG A 372 -11.18 20.72 -2.45
CA ARG A 372 -11.75 21.57 -3.52
C ARG A 372 -13.01 20.99 -4.17
N THR A 373 -13.25 19.69 -4.07
CA THR A 373 -14.33 19.00 -4.80
C THR A 373 -15.54 18.73 -3.92
N PHE A 374 -15.32 18.33 -2.66
CA PHE A 374 -16.37 17.93 -1.72
C PHE A 374 -16.52 19.02 -0.67
N THR A 375 -17.12 20.13 -1.09
CA THR A 375 -17.19 21.38 -0.30
C THR A 375 -18.08 21.29 0.93
N SER A 376 -18.99 20.30 0.99
CA SER A 376 -19.83 20.04 2.15
C SER A 376 -19.14 19.23 3.26
N LEU A 377 -17.93 18.71 3.00
CA LEU A 377 -17.21 17.86 3.96
C LEU A 377 -16.21 18.66 4.79
N THR A 378 -16.03 18.20 6.03
CA THR A 378 -14.92 18.60 6.91
C THR A 378 -13.70 17.74 6.63
N PHE A 379 -12.52 18.33 6.70
CA PHE A 379 -11.22 17.70 6.50
C PHE A 379 -10.28 18.03 7.66
N ALA A 380 -9.43 17.07 8.02
CA ALA A 380 -8.44 17.21 9.07
C ALA A 380 -7.04 16.84 8.59
N ILE A 381 -6.04 17.60 8.99
CA ILE A 381 -4.63 17.35 8.71
C ILE A 381 -3.91 17.24 10.05
N LEU A 382 -3.29 16.09 10.31
CA LEU A 382 -2.61 15.78 11.56
C LEU A 382 -1.14 15.42 11.34
N ASP A 383 -0.35 15.48 12.42
CA ASP A 383 1.08 15.13 12.44
C ASP A 383 1.93 15.98 11.49
N ILE A 384 1.52 17.22 11.20
CA ILE A 384 2.26 18.16 10.34
C ILE A 384 3.70 18.35 10.85
N ASP A 385 3.85 18.39 12.17
CA ASP A 385 5.12 18.62 12.85
C ASP A 385 6.10 17.43 12.74
N LYS A 386 5.62 16.25 12.34
CA LYS A 386 6.46 15.04 12.09
C LYS A 386 6.83 14.88 10.62
N MET A 387 6.27 15.71 9.75
CA MET A 387 6.45 15.63 8.32
C MET A 387 7.86 16.07 7.92
N HIS A 388 8.47 15.37 6.95
CA HIS A 388 9.74 15.81 6.34
C HIS A 388 9.61 17.22 5.76
N HIS A 389 10.62 18.07 5.97
CA HIS A 389 10.60 19.49 5.59
C HIS A 389 10.07 19.76 4.18
N ARG A 390 10.62 19.07 3.17
CA ARG A 390 10.18 19.20 1.76
C ARG A 390 8.69 18.93 1.56
N LEU A 391 8.14 17.93 2.23
CA LEU A 391 6.72 17.60 2.12
C LEU A 391 5.85 18.61 2.88
N ARG A 392 6.35 19.11 4.02
CA ARG A 392 5.71 20.19 4.77
C ARG A 392 5.61 21.46 3.92
N GLU A 393 6.67 21.83 3.18
CA GLU A 393 6.62 22.96 2.25
C GLU A 393 5.54 22.79 1.18
N ILE A 394 5.42 21.59 0.58
CA ILE A 394 4.39 21.29 -0.41
C ILE A 394 2.99 21.44 0.20
N LEU A 395 2.77 20.91 1.41
CA LEU A 395 1.50 21.04 2.14
C LEU A 395 1.14 22.51 2.40
N LEU A 396 2.13 23.32 2.76
CA LEU A 396 1.95 24.74 3.03
C LEU A 396 1.71 25.55 1.74
N ILE A 397 2.32 25.15 0.62
CA ILE A 397 2.01 25.72 -0.70
C ILE A 397 0.55 25.43 -1.07
N GLU A 398 0.07 24.20 -0.90
CA GLU A 398 -1.33 23.86 -1.18
C GLU A 398 -2.30 24.63 -0.27
N GLN A 399 -1.96 24.83 1.00
CA GLN A 399 -2.72 25.68 1.94
C GLN A 399 -2.80 27.14 1.45
N ASP A 400 -1.67 27.72 1.02
CA ASP A 400 -1.62 29.07 0.47
C ASP A 400 -2.40 29.19 -0.86
N LEU A 401 -2.36 28.18 -1.71
CA LEU A 401 -3.14 28.11 -2.95
C LEU A 401 -4.64 28.07 -2.65
N LEU A 402 -5.06 27.18 -1.74
CA LEU A 402 -6.45 27.05 -1.32
C LEU A 402 -7.02 28.36 -0.79
N THR A 403 -6.20 29.14 -0.06
CA THR A 403 -6.57 30.46 0.46
C THR A 403 -6.76 31.52 -0.62
N ARG A 404 -6.04 31.41 -1.74
CA ARG A 404 -6.09 32.39 -2.85
C ARG A 404 -7.17 32.06 -3.87
N GLU A 405 -7.66 30.83 -3.88
CA GLU A 405 -8.71 30.38 -4.79
C GLU A 405 -10.03 31.11 -4.50
N GLN A 406 -10.71 31.54 -5.57
CA GLN A 406 -12.02 32.19 -5.48
C GLN A 406 -13.18 31.19 -5.32
N GLY A 407 -12.91 29.89 -5.50
CA GLY A 407 -13.91 28.83 -5.40
C GLY A 407 -14.23 28.46 -3.96
N VAL A 408 -15.41 27.89 -3.74
CA VAL A 408 -15.77 27.30 -2.45
C VAL A 408 -14.97 26.01 -2.25
N HIS A 409 -14.44 25.80 -1.05
CA HIS A 409 -13.74 24.59 -0.65
C HIS A 409 -14.27 24.05 0.69
N GLY A 410 -14.03 22.76 0.95
CA GLY A 410 -14.41 22.11 2.20
C GLY A 410 -13.71 22.70 3.41
N LEU A 411 -14.29 22.53 4.60
CA LEU A 411 -13.76 23.06 5.86
C LEU A 411 -12.49 22.28 6.26
N VAL A 412 -11.39 22.97 6.59
CA VAL A 412 -10.10 22.30 6.90
C VAL A 412 -9.58 22.66 8.28
N PHE A 413 -9.21 21.66 9.06
CA PHE A 413 -8.55 21.79 10.37
C PHE A 413 -7.10 21.27 10.30
N TYR A 414 -6.16 22.14 10.64
CA TYR A 414 -4.73 21.86 10.71
C TYR A 414 -4.35 21.67 12.19
N PHE A 415 -3.90 20.47 12.55
CA PHE A 415 -3.43 20.15 13.89
C PHE A 415 -1.90 20.28 13.93
N SER A 416 -1.40 21.25 14.68
CA SER A 416 0.04 21.51 14.80
C SER A 416 0.34 22.31 16.06
N CYS A 417 1.53 22.10 16.62
CA CYS A 417 2.10 22.94 17.67
C CYS A 417 3.15 23.94 17.16
N GLU A 418 3.63 23.78 15.91
CA GLU A 418 4.66 24.65 15.31
C GLU A 418 4.09 25.71 14.37
N LEU A 419 2.93 25.46 13.76
CA LEU A 419 2.27 26.43 12.88
C LEU A 419 1.70 27.61 13.64
N THR A 420 1.65 28.77 12.99
CA THR A 420 1.13 30.01 13.55
C THR A 420 0.03 30.59 12.66
N THR A 421 -0.86 31.38 13.27
CA THR A 421 -1.94 32.12 12.60
C THR A 421 -1.44 33.31 11.77
N ALA A 422 -0.13 33.57 11.74
CA ALA A 422 0.45 34.57 10.85
C ALA A 422 0.31 34.21 9.35
N ARG A 423 -0.01 32.95 9.04
CA ARG A 423 -0.28 32.48 7.67
C ARG A 423 -1.63 32.99 7.15
N LYS A 424 -1.64 33.43 5.90
CA LYS A 424 -2.85 33.96 5.26
C LYS A 424 -3.94 32.87 5.21
N GLY A 425 -5.16 33.25 5.56
CA GLY A 425 -6.34 32.36 5.50
C GLY A 425 -6.49 31.43 6.70
N LEU A 426 -5.44 31.21 7.49
CA LEU A 426 -5.45 30.31 8.63
C LEU A 426 -5.91 31.06 9.90
N ARG A 427 -7.03 30.63 10.47
CA ARG A 427 -7.63 31.22 11.69
C ARG A 427 -7.39 30.33 12.89
N GLU A 428 -7.27 30.91 14.08
CA GLU A 428 -7.25 30.08 15.29
C GLU A 428 -8.59 29.38 15.49
N PHE A 429 -8.56 28.09 15.83
CA PHE A 429 -9.74 27.39 16.31
C PHE A 429 -9.83 27.49 17.82
N HIS A 430 -10.81 28.24 18.31
CA HIS A 430 -11.12 28.26 19.73
C HIS A 430 -11.87 26.98 20.11
N ILE A 431 -11.12 26.02 20.67
CA ILE A 431 -11.64 24.72 21.09
C ILE A 431 -12.72 24.93 22.18
N PRO A 432 -14.01 24.62 21.91
CA PRO A 432 -15.05 24.69 22.93
C PRO A 432 -14.72 23.75 24.10
N ALA A 433 -15.02 24.15 25.34
CA ALA A 433 -14.75 23.31 26.51
C ALA A 433 -15.37 21.91 26.39
N LYS A 434 -16.57 21.80 25.79
CA LYS A 434 -17.24 20.53 25.47
C LYS A 434 -16.43 19.57 24.60
N TYR A 435 -15.55 20.09 23.74
CA TYR A 435 -14.74 19.26 22.84
C TYR A 435 -13.52 18.65 23.51
N LYS A 436 -13.25 18.99 24.77
CA LYS A 436 -12.20 18.38 25.60
C LYS A 436 -12.76 17.37 26.61
N ASP A 437 -14.08 17.27 26.73
CA ASP A 437 -14.72 16.35 27.65
C ASP A 437 -14.92 14.98 26.97
N THR A 438 -14.36 13.93 27.57
CA THR A 438 -14.42 12.57 27.03
C THR A 438 -15.83 12.00 27.00
N ASN A 439 -16.64 12.27 28.02
CA ASN A 439 -18.02 11.78 28.10
C ASN A 439 -18.91 12.45 27.05
N GLN A 440 -18.76 13.76 26.86
CA GLN A 440 -19.49 14.50 25.82
C GLN A 440 -19.06 14.05 24.43
N SER A 441 -17.76 13.79 24.22
CA SER A 441 -17.23 13.26 22.96
C SER A 441 -17.77 11.87 22.65
N TYR A 442 -17.86 10.99 23.66
CA TYR A 442 -18.48 9.67 23.52
C TYR A 442 -19.96 9.76 23.19
N GLN A 443 -20.72 10.60 23.92
CA GLN A 443 -22.15 10.82 23.64
C GLN A 443 -22.38 11.37 22.23
N HIS A 444 -21.55 12.32 21.80
CA HIS A 444 -21.58 12.85 20.44
C HIS A 444 -21.34 11.75 19.41
N LEU A 445 -20.32 10.92 19.59
CA LEU A 445 -20.01 9.80 18.71
C LEU A 445 -21.17 8.79 18.62
N MET A 446 -21.75 8.40 19.77
CA MET A 446 -22.90 7.48 19.79
C MET A 446 -24.12 8.09 19.10
N ASN A 447 -24.34 9.40 19.24
CA ASN A 447 -25.40 10.09 18.50
C ASN A 447 -25.17 10.03 16.98
N LEU A 448 -23.93 10.20 16.51
CA LEU A 448 -23.60 10.07 15.08
C LEU A 448 -23.86 8.65 14.55
N PHE A 449 -23.47 7.61 15.30
CA PHE A 449 -23.79 6.22 14.95
C PHE A 449 -25.30 6.00 14.80
N ASN A 450 -26.09 6.50 15.76
CA ASN A 450 -27.54 6.37 15.75
C ASN A 450 -28.19 7.13 14.58
N GLN A 451 -27.75 8.37 14.31
CA GLN A 451 -28.26 9.20 13.22
C GLN A 451 -28.02 8.57 11.85
N GLN A 452 -26.88 7.88 11.67
CA GLN A 452 -26.53 7.24 10.41
C GLN A 452 -27.02 5.78 10.30
N HIS A 453 -27.76 5.28 11.30
CA HIS A 453 -28.21 3.89 11.38
C HIS A 453 -27.07 2.86 11.27
N ILE A 454 -25.93 3.18 11.89
CA ILE A 454 -24.74 2.31 11.92
C ILE A 454 -24.62 1.69 13.30
N SER A 455 -24.56 0.35 13.36
CA SER A 455 -24.28 -0.38 14.59
C SER A 455 -22.87 -0.06 15.09
N PRO A 456 -22.71 0.50 16.30
CA PRO A 456 -21.39 0.75 16.86
C PRO A 456 -20.67 -0.58 17.16
N PRO A 457 -19.33 -0.63 17.00
CA PRO A 457 -18.56 -1.81 17.38
C PRO A 457 -18.63 -2.05 18.90
N ASN A 458 -18.71 -3.32 19.31
CA ASN A 458 -18.70 -3.68 20.72
C ASN A 458 -17.25 -3.84 21.19
N ILE A 459 -16.73 -2.82 21.88
CA ILE A 459 -15.32 -2.74 22.30
C ILE A 459 -15.20 -2.97 23.81
N GLN A 460 -14.47 -4.02 24.18
CA GLN A 460 -14.15 -4.37 25.56
C GLN A 460 -12.65 -4.22 25.81
N SER A 461 -12.25 -3.12 26.45
CA SER A 461 -10.86 -2.89 26.85
C SER A 461 -10.58 -3.47 28.23
N ILE A 462 -9.62 -4.40 28.31
CA ILE A 462 -9.20 -5.06 29.54
C ILE A 462 -7.79 -4.58 29.88
N TYR A 463 -7.70 -3.74 30.91
CA TYR A 463 -6.49 -3.05 31.32
C TYR A 463 -6.17 -3.33 32.80
N GLY A 464 -4.92 -3.11 33.20
CA GLY A 464 -4.44 -3.40 34.54
C GLY A 464 -2.96 -3.80 34.56
N LYS A 465 -2.37 -3.87 35.75
CA LYS A 465 -0.95 -4.19 35.93
C LYS A 465 -0.53 -5.50 35.24
N ALA A 466 0.75 -5.63 34.93
CA ALA A 466 1.29 -6.88 34.42
C ALA A 466 1.09 -8.02 35.44
N GLY A 467 0.86 -9.25 34.97
CA GLY A 467 0.76 -10.44 35.84
C GLY A 467 -0.58 -10.65 36.56
N ILE A 468 -1.56 -9.76 36.46
CA ILE A 468 -2.86 -9.89 37.17
C ILE A 468 -3.85 -10.91 36.56
N GLY A 469 -3.43 -11.65 35.54
CA GLY A 469 -4.28 -12.65 34.87
C GLY A 469 -5.24 -12.10 33.80
N LYS A 470 -4.96 -10.93 33.19
CA LYS A 470 -5.79 -10.34 32.10
C LYS A 470 -6.09 -11.35 30.98
N THR A 471 -5.06 -11.94 30.38
CA THR A 471 -5.19 -12.94 29.32
C THR A 471 -5.97 -14.18 29.77
N HIS A 472 -5.80 -14.62 31.01
CA HIS A 472 -6.56 -15.74 31.57
C HIS A 472 -8.06 -15.42 31.65
N ARG A 473 -8.40 -14.23 32.18
CA ARG A 473 -9.78 -13.73 32.22
C ARG A 473 -10.38 -13.62 30.82
N ILE A 474 -9.63 -13.08 29.85
CA ILE A 474 -10.04 -12.99 28.44
C ILE A 474 -10.40 -14.36 27.86
N ASN A 475 -9.50 -15.34 28.04
CA ASN A 475 -9.70 -16.69 27.52
C ASN A 475 -10.89 -17.40 28.18
N LYS A 476 -11.20 -17.10 29.44
CA LYS A 476 -12.28 -17.74 30.20
C LYS A 476 -13.65 -17.09 29.99
N GLU A 477 -13.71 -15.77 29.94
CA GLU A 477 -14.96 -15.00 30.02
C GLU A 477 -15.38 -14.37 28.68
N TYR A 478 -14.43 -14.09 27.79
CA TYR A 478 -14.67 -13.21 26.64
C TYR A 478 -14.48 -13.88 25.29
N LYS A 479 -13.49 -14.79 25.17
CA LYS A 479 -13.25 -15.55 23.95
C LYS A 479 -14.29 -16.64 23.76
N THR A 480 -14.77 -16.72 22.54
CA THR A 480 -15.52 -17.86 22.00
C THR A 480 -14.62 -18.68 21.09
N GLY A 481 -15.06 -19.88 20.69
CA GLY A 481 -14.31 -20.76 19.76
C GLY A 481 -13.93 -20.08 18.45
N ASP A 482 -14.73 -19.11 18.00
CA ASP A 482 -14.51 -18.38 16.74
C ASP A 482 -13.71 -17.08 16.91
N THR A 483 -13.15 -16.80 18.09
CA THR A 483 -12.42 -15.54 18.31
C THR A 483 -11.02 -15.56 17.70
N SER A 484 -10.77 -14.70 16.71
CA SER A 484 -9.45 -14.55 16.09
C SER A 484 -8.52 -13.69 16.95
N CYS A 485 -7.28 -14.14 17.17
CA CYS A 485 -6.31 -13.47 18.04
C CYS A 485 -5.20 -12.77 17.23
N PHE A 486 -4.97 -11.48 17.48
CA PHE A 486 -3.91 -10.68 16.89
C PHE A 486 -3.01 -10.11 17.98
N SER A 487 -1.72 -10.50 17.95
CA SER A 487 -0.73 -9.94 18.87
C SER A 487 0.00 -8.78 18.21
N ILE A 488 -0.01 -7.62 18.86
CA ILE A 488 0.65 -6.39 18.40
C ILE A 488 1.86 -6.16 19.30
N ASN A 489 3.03 -6.51 18.78
CA ASN A 489 4.33 -6.29 19.41
C ASN A 489 4.96 -5.02 18.84
N ASP A 490 6.26 -5.03 18.53
CA ASP A 490 7.03 -3.89 18.02
C ASP A 490 6.62 -3.38 16.62
N LYS A 491 5.85 -4.15 15.85
CA LYS A 491 5.42 -3.80 14.50
C LYS A 491 3.94 -4.08 14.28
N LEU A 492 3.30 -3.23 13.48
CA LEU A 492 1.93 -3.41 13.01
C LEU A 492 1.92 -3.56 11.49
N ASN A 493 1.56 -4.76 11.01
CA ASN A 493 1.40 -5.03 9.59
C ASN A 493 -0.08 -4.91 9.20
N LEU A 494 -0.46 -3.73 8.68
CA LEU A 494 -1.85 -3.45 8.30
C LEU A 494 -2.36 -4.36 7.20
N SER A 495 -1.54 -4.68 6.19
CA SER A 495 -1.95 -5.58 5.12
C SER A 495 -2.29 -6.97 5.67
N LEU A 496 -1.55 -7.46 6.67
CA LEU A 496 -1.82 -8.73 7.37
C LEU A 496 -3.14 -8.68 8.13
N LEU A 497 -3.32 -7.64 8.94
CA LEU A 497 -4.54 -7.45 9.69
C LEU A 497 -5.77 -7.39 8.77
N ILE A 498 -5.69 -6.61 7.69
CA ILE A 498 -6.77 -6.43 6.72
C ILE A 498 -7.11 -7.75 6.02
N SER A 499 -6.13 -8.52 5.52
CA SER A 499 -6.48 -9.80 4.87
C SER A 499 -7.09 -10.78 5.86
N SER A 500 -6.58 -10.86 7.09
CA SER A 500 -7.13 -11.76 8.08
C SER A 500 -8.57 -11.37 8.43
N PHE A 501 -8.88 -10.07 8.50
CA PHE A 501 -10.25 -9.60 8.70
C PHE A 501 -11.16 -9.93 7.51
N LEU A 502 -10.68 -9.79 6.28
CA LEU A 502 -11.41 -10.16 5.07
C LEU A 502 -11.69 -11.67 5.01
N SER A 503 -10.68 -12.50 5.27
CA SER A 503 -10.81 -13.97 5.33
C SER A 503 -11.75 -14.42 6.45
N PHE A 504 -11.71 -13.74 7.60
CA PHE A 504 -12.61 -14.03 8.70
C PHE A 504 -14.05 -13.65 8.34
N ASN A 505 -14.27 -12.47 7.76
CA ASN A 505 -15.59 -12.00 7.34
C ASN A 505 -16.23 -12.88 6.24
N SER A 506 -15.42 -13.49 5.37
CA SER A 506 -15.93 -14.37 4.31
C SER A 506 -16.35 -15.77 4.80
N ASN A 507 -15.87 -16.20 5.96
CA ASN A 507 -16.01 -17.58 6.44
C ASN A 507 -17.03 -17.76 7.58
N VAL A 508 -17.46 -16.67 8.23
CA VAL A 508 -18.37 -16.75 9.38
C VAL A 508 -19.81 -16.91 8.90
N SER A 509 -20.43 -18.05 9.21
CA SER A 509 -21.73 -18.41 8.66
C SER A 509 -22.94 -18.09 9.53
N ASN A 510 -22.83 -17.71 10.82
CA ASN A 510 -24.01 -17.40 11.67
C ASN A 510 -23.73 -16.65 13.01
N HIS A 511 -22.53 -16.15 13.26
CA HIS A 511 -22.18 -15.49 14.55
C HIS A 511 -21.54 -14.12 14.36
N SER A 512 -21.70 -13.23 15.33
CA SER A 512 -21.01 -11.92 15.33
C SER A 512 -19.50 -12.13 15.36
N PRO A 513 -18.74 -11.63 14.37
CA PRO A 513 -17.28 -11.75 14.33
C PRO A 513 -16.65 -11.24 15.63
N SER A 514 -15.75 -12.03 16.23
CA SER A 514 -15.06 -11.70 17.48
C SER A 514 -13.55 -11.64 17.26
N ILE A 515 -12.94 -10.51 17.58
CA ILE A 515 -11.50 -10.26 17.43
C ILE A 515 -10.90 -9.95 18.80
N PHE A 516 -9.78 -10.60 19.12
CA PHE A 516 -8.97 -10.32 20.29
C PHE A 516 -7.64 -9.68 19.90
N PHE A 517 -7.38 -8.46 20.35
CA PHE A 517 -6.10 -7.78 20.25
C PHE A 517 -5.30 -7.93 21.54
N ASN A 518 -4.13 -8.55 21.45
CA ASN A 518 -3.15 -8.63 22.52
C ASN A 518 -2.04 -7.58 22.27
N ILE A 519 -2.10 -6.44 22.97
CA ILE A 519 -1.19 -5.33 22.73
C ILE A 519 -0.04 -5.38 23.73
N SER A 520 1.19 -5.43 23.22
CA SER A 520 2.41 -5.36 24.03
C SER A 520 2.75 -3.93 24.45
N VAL A 521 3.49 -3.79 25.55
CA VAL A 521 4.06 -2.50 25.99
C VAL A 521 5.01 -1.88 24.96
N HIS A 522 5.54 -2.69 24.04
CA HIS A 522 6.42 -2.25 22.95
C HIS A 522 5.67 -1.90 21.66
N ALA A 523 4.33 -1.85 21.70
CA ALA A 523 3.53 -1.56 20.53
C ALA A 523 3.86 -0.19 19.92
N PRO A 524 3.78 -0.04 18.58
CA PRO A 524 3.90 1.26 17.94
C PRO A 524 2.62 2.07 18.18
N PHE A 525 2.43 2.58 19.40
CA PHE A 525 1.18 3.19 19.88
C PHE A 525 0.69 4.33 18.99
N GLU A 526 1.58 5.12 18.40
CA GLU A 526 1.19 6.17 17.46
C GLU A 526 0.47 5.60 16.22
N LEU A 527 1.09 4.62 15.55
CA LEU A 527 0.47 3.96 14.40
C LEU A 527 -0.78 3.17 14.80
N LEU A 528 -0.76 2.55 15.99
CA LEU A 528 -1.88 1.81 16.53
C LEU A 528 -3.08 2.73 16.79
N ASN A 529 -2.91 3.88 17.42
CA ASN A 529 -4.00 4.82 17.66
C ASN A 529 -4.64 5.31 16.36
N ARG A 530 -3.85 5.61 15.32
CA ARG A 530 -4.37 5.93 13.98
C ARG A 530 -5.16 4.78 13.38
N THR A 531 -4.67 3.55 13.56
CA THR A 531 -5.32 2.34 13.07
C THR A 531 -6.66 2.10 13.77
N LEU A 532 -6.70 2.26 15.10
CA LEU A 532 -7.92 2.11 15.89
C LEU A 532 -8.92 3.22 15.60
N PHE A 533 -8.45 4.47 15.41
CA PHE A 533 -9.30 5.56 14.95
C PHE A 533 -9.92 5.24 13.59
N SER A 534 -9.11 4.78 12.63
CA SER A 534 -9.59 4.41 11.30
C SER A 534 -10.61 3.28 11.37
N LEU A 535 -10.33 2.22 12.14
CA LEU A 535 -11.23 1.08 12.29
C LEU A 535 -12.54 1.45 12.98
N PHE A 536 -12.50 2.10 14.14
CA PHE A 536 -13.68 2.29 14.99
C PHE A 536 -14.44 3.57 14.71
N ILE A 537 -13.76 4.63 14.27
CA ILE A 537 -14.39 5.92 13.95
C ILE A 537 -14.63 5.99 12.44
N CYS A 538 -13.58 5.83 11.63
CA CYS A 538 -13.76 5.86 10.17
C CYS A 538 -14.42 4.61 9.60
N GLY A 539 -14.54 3.53 10.39
CA GLY A 539 -15.20 2.28 9.99
C GLY A 539 -14.42 1.44 8.99
N SER A 540 -13.17 1.81 8.70
CA SER A 540 -12.36 1.14 7.70
C SER A 540 -10.87 1.15 8.04
N LEU A 541 -10.21 0.07 7.67
CA LEU A 541 -8.75 -0.05 7.66
C LEU A 541 -8.29 0.03 6.22
N ILE A 542 -7.37 0.95 5.96
CA ILE A 542 -6.76 1.15 4.64
C ILE A 542 -5.27 0.99 4.80
N ASP A 543 -4.68 0.08 4.04
CA ASP A 543 -3.24 0.01 3.89
C ASP A 543 -2.80 0.87 2.69
N PRO A 544 -2.19 2.05 2.92
CA PRO A 544 -1.81 2.96 1.84
C PRO A 544 -0.77 2.37 0.89
N SER A 545 0.00 1.37 1.34
CA SER A 545 1.07 0.77 0.54
C SER A 545 0.56 -0.20 -0.52
N SER A 546 -0.48 -0.99 -0.18
CA SER A 546 -1.10 -1.97 -1.09
C SER A 546 -2.39 -1.45 -1.73
N GLY A 547 -3.09 -0.52 -1.07
CA GLY A 547 -4.45 -0.10 -1.38
C GLY A 547 -5.53 -1.01 -0.81
N LEU A 548 -5.19 -2.07 -0.06
CA LEU A 548 -6.16 -2.97 0.54
C LEU A 548 -7.05 -2.24 1.55
N ILE A 549 -8.35 -2.56 1.50
CA ILE A 549 -9.37 -2.00 2.38
C ILE A 549 -10.15 -3.11 3.05
N PHE A 550 -10.35 -2.97 4.35
CA PHE A 550 -11.42 -3.65 5.09
C PHE A 550 -12.35 -2.59 5.67
N SER A 551 -13.66 -2.85 5.68
CA SER A 551 -14.67 -1.94 6.22
C SER A 551 -15.68 -2.71 7.05
N LEU A 552 -15.94 -2.22 8.27
CA LEU A 552 -16.94 -2.81 9.17
C LEU A 552 -18.33 -2.73 8.55
N PRO A 553 -19.13 -3.81 8.59
CA PRO A 553 -20.53 -3.76 8.15
C PRO A 553 -21.34 -2.76 9.01
N TYR A 554 -22.32 -2.11 8.40
CA TYR A 554 -23.18 -1.15 9.12
C TYR A 554 -24.21 -1.82 10.01
N THR A 555 -24.65 -3.02 9.65
CA THR A 555 -25.78 -3.71 10.31
C THR A 555 -25.33 -4.65 11.43
N GLU A 556 -24.11 -5.16 11.37
CA GLU A 556 -23.62 -6.19 12.29
C GLU A 556 -22.55 -5.64 13.24
N ALA A 557 -22.79 -5.78 14.54
CA ALA A 557 -21.82 -5.36 15.56
C ALA A 557 -20.69 -6.40 15.68
N TRP A 558 -19.50 -6.01 15.26
CA TRP A 558 -18.27 -6.77 15.53
C TRP A 558 -17.89 -6.62 17.01
N LYS A 559 -17.45 -7.72 17.63
CA LYS A 559 -16.94 -7.74 18.99
C LYS A 559 -15.42 -7.63 18.97
N PHE A 560 -14.88 -6.65 19.68
CA PHE A 560 -13.45 -6.41 19.85
C PHE A 560 -13.08 -6.50 21.32
N ILE A 561 -12.20 -7.43 21.64
CA ILE A 561 -11.61 -7.59 22.97
C ILE A 561 -10.18 -7.08 22.88
N ILE A 562 -9.80 -6.13 23.72
CA ILE A 562 -8.49 -5.47 23.63
C ILE A 562 -7.79 -5.60 24.98
N GLU A 563 -6.72 -6.38 25.03
CA GLU A 563 -5.81 -6.39 26.16
C GLU A 563 -4.86 -5.20 26.06
N VAL A 564 -4.95 -4.31 27.05
CA VAL A 564 -4.16 -3.07 27.13
C VAL A 564 -2.95 -3.31 28.04
N PRO A 565 -1.73 -2.97 27.59
CA PRO A 565 -0.53 -3.16 28.39
C PRO A 565 -0.41 -2.09 29.49
N TYR A 566 0.36 -2.40 30.52
CA TYR A 566 0.72 -1.46 31.59
C TYR A 566 2.23 -1.46 31.75
N SER A 567 2.83 -0.26 31.85
CA SER A 567 4.26 -0.09 32.10
C SER A 567 4.51 0.43 33.51
N ASP A 568 5.21 -0.34 34.33
CA ASP A 568 5.63 0.08 35.68
C ASP A 568 6.58 1.30 35.64
N LEU A 569 7.20 1.58 34.49
CA LEU A 569 8.10 2.73 34.29
C LEU A 569 7.36 4.07 34.29
N SER A 570 6.05 4.07 34.08
CA SER A 570 5.26 5.29 33.88
C SER A 570 4.95 6.02 35.19
N GLN A 571 5.04 5.37 36.36
CA GLN A 571 4.69 5.91 37.67
C GLN A 571 3.31 6.59 37.76
N VAL A 572 2.41 6.33 36.81
CA VAL A 572 1.04 6.85 36.80
C VAL A 572 0.04 5.78 37.22
N SER A 573 -1.19 6.17 37.51
CA SER A 573 -2.26 5.21 37.75
C SER A 573 -2.53 4.35 36.50
N VAL A 574 -3.17 3.20 36.71
CA VAL A 574 -3.54 2.27 35.63
C VAL A 574 -4.42 2.96 34.57
N LEU A 575 -5.36 3.80 35.00
CA LEU A 575 -6.25 4.55 34.11
C LEU A 575 -5.49 5.64 33.34
N GLU A 576 -4.61 6.39 34.01
CA GLU A 576 -3.77 7.39 33.33
C GLU A 576 -2.84 6.75 32.30
N ASN A 577 -2.26 5.59 32.60
CA ASN A 577 -1.49 4.83 31.61
C ASN A 577 -2.36 4.48 30.40
N PHE A 578 -3.58 3.97 30.61
CA PHE A 578 -4.50 3.63 29.51
C PHE A 578 -4.84 4.86 28.64
N ASN A 579 -5.20 5.98 29.28
CA ASN A 579 -5.51 7.23 28.59
C ASN A 579 -4.31 7.77 27.78
N GLN A 580 -3.08 7.56 28.25
CA GLN A 580 -1.86 7.99 27.56
C GLN A 580 -1.52 7.10 26.35
N ILE A 581 -1.59 5.78 26.48
CA ILE A 581 -1.13 4.87 25.41
C ILE A 581 -2.19 4.62 24.33
N LEU A 582 -3.48 4.61 24.71
CA LEU A 582 -4.61 4.30 23.81
C LEU A 582 -5.78 5.28 24.04
N PRO A 583 -5.57 6.59 23.85
CA PRO A 583 -6.58 7.62 24.15
C PRO A 583 -7.90 7.39 23.44
N ILE A 584 -7.89 6.95 22.18
CA ILE A 584 -9.14 6.69 21.46
C ILE A 584 -9.99 5.61 22.12
N LEU A 585 -9.37 4.53 22.62
CA LEU A 585 -10.08 3.46 23.32
C LEU A 585 -10.61 3.92 24.68
N SER A 586 -9.88 4.79 25.37
CA SER A 586 -10.34 5.35 26.65
C SER A 586 -11.59 6.23 26.51
N ILE A 587 -11.86 6.75 25.30
CA ILE A 587 -13.08 7.51 24.99
C ILE A 587 -14.22 6.56 24.60
N ILE A 588 -13.95 5.56 23.75
CA ILE A 588 -15.01 4.77 23.09
C ILE A 588 -15.32 3.42 23.74
N SER A 589 -14.47 2.92 24.65
CA SER A 589 -14.75 1.72 25.41
C SER A 589 -15.36 2.11 26.76
N PRO A 590 -16.58 1.65 27.09
CA PRO A 590 -17.14 1.88 28.42
C PRO A 590 -16.21 1.26 29.48
N LEU A 591 -15.82 2.04 30.48
CA LEU A 591 -15.03 1.56 31.62
C LEU A 591 -15.80 0.42 32.29
N THR A 592 -15.24 -0.80 32.24
CA THR A 592 -15.79 -2.01 32.85
C THR A 592 -14.85 -2.58 33.89
#